data_AF-A0A2V8N6N1-F1
#
_entry.id   AF-A0A2V8N6N1-F1
#
_cell.length_a   1.000
_cell.length_b   1.000
_cell.length_c   1.000
_cell.angle_alpha   90.00
_cell.angle_beta   90.00
_cell.angle_gamma   90.00
#
_symmetry.space_group_name_H-M   'P 1'
#
loop_
_entity.id
_entity.type
_entity.pdbx_description
1 polymer ?
#
loop_
_entity_poly.entity_id
_entity_poly.type
_entity_poly.pdbx_seq_one_letter_code
_entity_poly.pdbx_strand_id
1 'polypeptide(L)'
;MLLFILDSLGNSELLVILGAALIFFGPRKLPQLSRQIGKSLSEFRRASEDFKRTWEREVNLENLEKGTDTQDTSILDKATERIRAAREAAAREENSPEIPAAITPSVTPIDPSLVQPRSNPPADTDAKPASQPLAKQDWF
;
A
#
# COMPACT_ATOMS: atom_id res chain seq x y z
N MET A 1 -17.36 20.15 -30.41
CA MET A 1 -15.95 20.54 -30.29
C MET A 1 -15.48 20.62 -28.83
N LEU A 2 -16.19 21.34 -27.94
CA LEU A 2 -15.79 21.43 -26.52
C LEU A 2 -15.97 20.13 -25.71
N LEU A 3 -16.88 19.24 -26.10
CA LEU A 3 -17.11 17.97 -25.39
C LEU A 3 -15.98 16.96 -25.61
N PHE A 4 -15.33 17.00 -26.79
CA PHE A 4 -14.14 16.18 -27.07
C PHE A 4 -12.98 16.52 -26.14
N ILE A 5 -12.88 17.77 -25.68
CA ILE A 5 -11.80 18.23 -24.79
C ILE A 5 -11.95 17.67 -23.36
N LEU A 6 -13.17 17.36 -22.92
CA LEU A 6 -13.41 16.76 -21.60
C LEU A 6 -13.42 15.23 -21.62
N ASP A 7 -13.78 14.60 -22.76
CA ASP A 7 -13.81 13.15 -22.92
C ASP A 7 -12.43 12.57 -23.33
N SER A 8 -11.65 13.32 -24.12
CA SER A 8 -10.23 13.04 -24.35
C SER A 8 -9.34 13.57 -23.24
N LEU A 9 -9.84 13.91 -22.04
CA LEU A 9 -9.00 14.40 -20.93
C LEU A 9 -8.20 13.24 -20.32
N GLY A 10 -7.29 12.70 -21.14
CA GLY A 10 -6.40 11.61 -20.83
C GLY A 10 -5.03 12.13 -20.39
N ASN A 11 -4.11 11.19 -20.22
CA ASN A 11 -2.75 11.49 -19.78
C ASN A 11 -2.03 12.50 -20.71
N SER A 12 -2.40 12.54 -21.99
CA SER A 12 -1.80 13.43 -23.00
C SER A 12 -2.14 14.91 -22.75
N GLU A 13 -3.40 15.22 -22.47
CA GLU A 13 -3.91 16.57 -22.24
C GLU A 13 -3.35 17.14 -20.93
N LEU A 14 -3.28 16.29 -19.89
CA LEU A 14 -2.63 16.65 -18.63
C LEU A 14 -1.15 16.99 -18.85
N LEU A 15 -0.43 16.24 -19.69
CA LEU A 15 0.97 16.54 -20.04
C LEU A 15 1.13 17.87 -20.78
N VAL A 16 0.21 18.21 -21.70
CA VAL A 16 0.25 19.50 -22.41
C VAL A 16 0.03 20.66 -21.43
N ILE A 17 -0.98 20.57 -20.56
CA ILE A 17 -1.26 21.61 -19.56
C ILE A 17 -0.10 21.72 -18.55
N LEU A 18 0.43 20.58 -18.09
CA LEU A 18 1.61 20.53 -17.23
C LEU A 18 2.82 21.17 -17.94
N GLY A 19 3.04 20.90 -19.22
CA GLY A 19 4.06 21.52 -20.05
C GLY A 19 3.92 23.04 -20.14
N ALA A 20 2.72 23.54 -20.42
CA ALA A 20 2.44 24.98 -20.44
C ALA A 20 2.69 25.63 -19.06
N ALA A 21 2.27 24.98 -17.98
CA ALA A 21 2.54 25.43 -16.62
C ALA A 21 4.04 25.41 -16.29
N LEU A 22 4.78 24.40 -16.75
CA LEU A 22 6.23 24.30 -16.60
C LEU A 22 6.96 25.41 -17.34
N ILE A 23 6.45 25.88 -18.48
CA ILE A 23 7.04 27.03 -19.21
C ILE A 23 6.75 28.33 -18.45
N PHE A 24 5.52 28.52 -17.98
CA PHE A 24 5.13 29.75 -17.28
C PHE A 24 5.75 29.87 -15.89
N PHE A 25 5.70 28.81 -15.09
CA PHE A 25 6.22 28.79 -13.72
C PHE A 25 7.67 28.31 -13.65
N GLY A 26 8.10 27.42 -14.55
CA GLY A 26 9.42 26.78 -14.54
C GLY A 26 9.41 25.38 -13.91
N PRO A 27 10.21 24.42 -14.43
CA PRO A 27 10.28 23.04 -13.93
C PRO A 27 10.81 22.91 -12.51
N ARG A 28 11.53 23.92 -12.02
CA ARG A 28 12.01 23.97 -10.64
C ARG A 28 10.97 24.52 -9.66
N LYS A 29 10.03 25.37 -10.11
CA LYS A 29 9.07 26.04 -9.22
C LYS A 29 7.91 25.15 -8.81
N LEU A 30 7.36 24.34 -9.73
CA LEU A 30 6.30 23.38 -9.38
C LEU A 30 6.68 22.43 -8.23
N PRO A 31 7.84 21.73 -8.26
CA PRO A 31 8.23 20.85 -7.16
C PRO A 31 8.61 21.63 -5.89
N GLN A 32 9.11 22.86 -6.01
CA GLN A 32 9.40 23.71 -4.85
C GLN A 32 8.11 24.13 -4.14
N LEU A 33 7.10 24.55 -4.89
CA LEU A 33 5.79 24.94 -4.38
C LEU A 33 5.04 23.74 -3.79
N SER A 34 5.09 22.58 -4.44
CA SER A 34 4.47 21.36 -3.90
C SER A 34 5.13 20.88 -2.62
N ARG A 35 6.44 21.05 -2.45
CA ARG A 35 7.13 20.77 -1.18
C ARG A 35 6.63 21.69 -0.06
N GLN A 36 6.43 22.98 -0.33
CA GLN A 36 5.91 23.93 0.65
C GLN A 36 4.45 23.63 1.02
N ILE A 37 3.59 23.42 0.01
CA ILE A 37 2.19 23.05 0.21
C ILE A 37 2.09 21.69 0.93
N GLY A 38 2.92 20.71 0.54
CA GLY A 38 2.95 19.39 1.14
C GLY A 38 3.36 19.42 2.61
N LYS A 39 4.33 20.28 2.97
CA LYS A 39 4.72 20.47 4.37
C LYS A 39 3.58 21.09 5.19
N SER A 40 2.93 22.14 4.67
CA SER A 40 1.77 22.77 5.30
C SER A 40 0.60 21.78 5.44
N LEU A 41 0.31 20.98 4.42
CA LEU A 41 -0.73 19.95 4.47
C LEU A 41 -0.40 18.84 5.47
N SER A 42 0.87 18.47 5.61
CA SER A 42 1.36 17.52 6.61
C SER A 42 1.09 18.02 8.04
N GLU A 43 1.44 19.29 8.31
CA GLU A 43 1.21 19.92 9.60
C GLU A 43 -0.30 20.09 9.85
N PHE A 44 -1.07 20.48 8.84
CA PHE A 44 -2.53 20.58 8.90
C PHE A 44 -3.18 19.22 9.18
N ARG A 45 -2.71 18.13 8.55
CA ARG A 45 -3.19 16.76 8.83
C ARG A 45 -2.92 16.35 10.27
N ARG A 46 -1.74 16.65 10.81
CA ARG A 46 -1.42 16.37 12.22
C ARG A 46 -2.34 17.14 13.17
N ALA A 47 -2.50 18.45 12.93
CA ALA A 47 -3.41 19.26 13.72
C ALA A 47 -4.87 18.75 13.61
N SER A 48 -5.31 18.38 12.41
CA SER A 48 -6.63 17.80 12.15
C SER A 48 -6.86 16.47 12.87
N GLU A 49 -5.83 15.64 12.93
CA GLU A 49 -5.85 14.37 13.68
C GLU A 49 -5.96 14.62 15.19
N ASP A 50 -5.24 15.61 15.72
CA ASP A 50 -5.36 16.01 17.13
C ASP A 50 -6.76 16.59 17.44
N PHE A 51 -7.31 17.42 16.54
CA PHE A 51 -8.69 17.91 16.65
C PHE A 51 -9.69 16.75 16.62
N LYS A 52 -9.51 15.77 15.74
CA LYS A 52 -10.36 14.59 15.65
C LYS A 52 -10.32 13.77 16.94
N ARG A 53 -9.14 13.57 17.54
CA ARG A 53 -8.97 12.86 18.81
C ARG A 53 -9.64 13.57 19.99
N THR A 54 -9.53 14.90 20.04
CA THR A 54 -10.21 15.72 21.07
C THR A 54 -11.72 15.66 20.87
N TRP A 55 -12.18 15.83 19.63
CA TRP A 55 -13.61 15.76 19.29
C TRP A 55 -14.21 14.38 19.57
N GLU A 56 -13.52 13.30 19.23
CA GLU A 56 -13.94 11.93 19.56
C GLU A 56 -13.98 11.71 21.07
N ARG A 57 -13.06 12.31 21.84
CA ARG A 57 -13.08 12.22 23.31
C ARG A 57 -14.29 12.95 23.89
N GLU A 58 -14.55 14.18 23.47
CA GLU A 58 -15.73 14.95 23.92
C GLU A 58 -17.04 14.31 23.47
N VAL A 59 -17.14 13.90 22.20
CA VAL A 59 -18.35 13.27 21.67
C VAL A 59 -18.57 11.89 22.29
N ASN A 60 -17.53 11.12 22.57
CA ASN A 60 -17.68 9.85 23.28
C ASN A 60 -18.12 10.08 24.73
N LEU A 61 -17.60 11.09 25.42
CA LEU A 61 -18.10 11.50 26.75
C LEU A 61 -19.59 11.87 26.69
N GLU A 62 -20.01 12.64 25.69
CA GLU A 62 -21.43 13.02 25.54
C GLU A 62 -22.32 11.83 25.13
N ASN A 63 -21.82 10.87 24.34
CA ASN A 63 -22.54 9.62 24.01
C ASN A 63 -22.57 8.63 25.18
N LEU A 64 -21.53 8.60 26.03
CA LEU A 64 -21.50 7.81 27.25
C LEU A 64 -22.48 8.37 28.29
N GLU A 65 -22.67 9.69 28.31
CA GLU A 65 -23.69 10.34 29.16
C GLU A 65 -25.11 10.20 28.60
N LYS A 66 -25.29 9.94 27.29
CA LYS A 66 -26.60 9.92 26.61
C LYS A 66 -27.03 8.60 25.95
N GLY A 67 -26.24 7.51 25.89
CA GLY A 67 -26.60 6.43 24.96
C GLY A 67 -25.92 5.06 25.02
N THR A 68 -25.30 4.63 26.12
CA THR A 68 -24.87 3.22 26.26
C THR A 68 -26.01 2.28 26.66
N ASP A 69 -27.05 2.12 25.81
CA ASP A 69 -28.01 1.01 26.05
C ASP A 69 -28.68 0.40 24.79
N THR A 70 -28.56 0.98 23.58
CA THR A 70 -29.42 0.52 22.46
C THR A 70 -28.70 0.00 21.22
N GLN A 71 -27.43 0.33 20.98
CA GLN A 71 -26.74 -0.09 19.73
C GLN A 71 -25.82 -1.30 19.91
N ASP A 72 -25.08 -1.39 21.00
CA ASP A 72 -24.15 -2.51 21.22
C ASP A 72 -24.88 -3.85 21.40
N THR A 73 -26.04 -3.84 22.05
CA THR A 73 -26.92 -5.01 22.20
C THR A 73 -27.44 -5.50 20.84
N SER A 74 -27.85 -4.59 19.95
CA SER A 74 -28.41 -4.96 18.64
C SER A 74 -27.41 -5.66 17.70
N ILE A 75 -26.13 -5.28 17.74
CA ILE A 75 -25.08 -5.90 16.91
C ILE A 75 -24.69 -7.26 17.48
N LEU A 76 -24.58 -7.39 18.79
CA LEU A 76 -24.28 -8.65 19.48
C LEU A 76 -25.41 -9.68 19.31
N ASP A 77 -26.67 -9.25 19.40
CA ASP A 77 -27.84 -10.10 19.17
C ASP A 77 -27.89 -10.61 17.73
N LYS A 78 -27.63 -9.73 16.74
CA LYS A 78 -27.55 -10.14 15.33
C LYS A 78 -26.41 -11.11 15.04
N ALA A 79 -25.26 -10.93 15.68
CA ALA A 79 -24.13 -11.85 15.53
C ALA A 79 -24.47 -13.23 16.11
N THR A 80 -25.10 -13.26 17.29
CA THR A 80 -25.51 -14.48 17.98
C THR A 80 -26.55 -15.26 17.17
N GLU A 81 -27.53 -14.56 16.58
CA GLU A 81 -28.56 -15.16 15.74
C GLU A 81 -27.97 -15.80 14.46
N ARG A 82 -26.98 -15.15 13.84
CA ARG A 82 -26.29 -15.71 12.65
C ARG A 82 -25.49 -16.96 12.98
N ILE A 83 -24.82 -16.99 14.13
CA ILE A 83 -24.08 -18.17 14.59
C ILE A 83 -25.05 -19.33 14.88
N ARG A 84 -26.18 -19.03 15.52
CA ARG A 84 -27.24 -20.03 15.79
C ARG A 84 -27.84 -20.59 14.51
N ALA A 85 -28.23 -19.74 13.57
CA ALA A 85 -28.79 -20.15 12.28
C ALA A 85 -27.82 -21.00 11.46
N ALA A 86 -26.52 -20.67 11.46
CA ALA A 86 -25.48 -21.48 10.81
C ALA A 86 -25.34 -22.87 11.46
N ARG A 87 -25.46 -22.96 12.78
CA ARG A 87 -25.38 -24.23 13.53
C ARG A 87 -26.61 -25.11 13.30
N GLU A 88 -27.80 -24.51 13.22
CA GLU A 88 -29.04 -25.22 12.92
C GLU A 88 -29.10 -25.69 11.45
N ALA A 89 -28.51 -24.94 10.52
CA ALA A 89 -28.33 -25.36 9.13
C ALA A 89 -27.34 -26.54 9.01
N ALA A 90 -26.20 -26.48 9.70
CA ALA A 90 -25.22 -27.57 9.73
C ALA A 90 -25.76 -28.84 10.40
N ALA A 91 -26.60 -28.71 11.43
CA ALA A 91 -27.23 -29.85 12.10
C ALA A 91 -28.31 -30.55 11.25
N ARG A 92 -28.82 -29.91 10.19
CA ARG A 92 -29.73 -30.55 9.23
C ARG A 92 -29.01 -31.32 8.12
N GLU A 93 -27.72 -31.10 7.95
CA GLU A 93 -26.90 -31.76 6.92
C GLU A 93 -26.23 -33.08 7.41
N GLU A 94 -26.37 -33.41 8.70
CA GLU A 94 -25.88 -34.66 9.31
C GLU A 94 -26.85 -35.85 9.12
N ASN A 95 -27.42 -36.06 7.92
CA ASN A 95 -28.09 -37.31 7.56
C ASN A 95 -27.87 -37.69 6.07
N SER A 96 -26.59 -37.84 5.69
CA SER A 96 -26.00 -38.61 4.56
C SER A 96 -26.52 -38.41 3.11
N PRO A 97 -25.76 -38.83 2.07
CA PRO A 97 -24.30 -38.88 1.87
C PRO A 97 -23.87 -38.28 0.50
N GLU A 98 -22.60 -37.88 0.34
CA GLU A 98 -21.72 -38.19 -0.82
C GLU A 98 -20.47 -37.32 -0.86
N ILE A 99 -19.33 -38.00 -0.99
CA ILE A 99 -18.02 -37.43 -1.28
C ILE A 99 -17.88 -37.33 -2.80
N PRO A 100 -17.43 -36.19 -3.33
CA PRO A 100 -16.38 -36.22 -4.34
C PRO A 100 -15.18 -35.43 -3.86
N ALA A 101 -14.21 -36.18 -3.35
CA ALA A 101 -12.86 -35.72 -3.10
C ALA A 101 -12.17 -35.52 -4.45
N ALA A 102 -12.12 -34.29 -4.98
CA ALA A 102 -11.17 -33.89 -6.00
C ALA A 102 -11.18 -32.37 -6.26
N ILE A 103 -10.58 -31.60 -5.37
CA ILE A 103 -9.92 -30.34 -5.79
C ILE A 103 -8.58 -30.25 -5.07
N THR A 104 -7.62 -31.07 -5.52
CA THR A 104 -6.21 -30.84 -5.20
C THR A 104 -5.74 -29.64 -6.03
N PRO A 105 -5.17 -28.58 -5.44
CA PRO A 105 -4.44 -27.60 -6.22
C PRO A 105 -3.22 -28.31 -6.82
N SER A 106 -3.19 -28.44 -8.15
CA SER A 106 -2.04 -28.96 -8.88
C SER A 106 -0.88 -27.97 -8.74
N VAL A 107 0.03 -28.25 -7.80
CA VAL A 107 1.33 -27.59 -7.74
C VAL A 107 2.18 -28.19 -8.86
N THR A 108 2.33 -27.47 -9.96
CA THR A 108 3.27 -27.87 -11.03
C THR A 108 4.70 -27.80 -10.47
N PRO A 109 5.44 -28.92 -10.41
CA PRO A 109 6.83 -28.90 -9.96
C PRO A 109 7.66 -28.05 -10.93
N ILE A 110 8.44 -27.12 -10.38
CA ILE A 110 9.44 -26.35 -11.13
C ILE A 110 10.51 -27.33 -11.62
N ASP A 111 10.70 -27.45 -12.93
CA ASP A 111 11.68 -28.33 -13.55
C ASP A 111 13.12 -27.82 -13.23
N PRO A 112 13.92 -28.58 -12.45
CA PRO A 112 15.26 -28.16 -12.06
C PRO A 112 16.26 -28.12 -13.22
N SER A 113 15.91 -28.63 -14.41
CA SER A 113 16.79 -28.61 -15.59
C SER A 113 16.90 -27.24 -16.28
N LEU A 114 16.02 -26.28 -15.96
CA LEU A 114 16.06 -24.91 -16.49
C LEU A 114 16.92 -23.94 -15.66
N VAL A 115 17.46 -24.40 -14.52
CA VAL A 115 18.38 -23.61 -13.69
C VAL A 115 19.80 -23.80 -14.21
N GLN A 116 20.21 -22.96 -15.17
CA GLN A 116 21.61 -22.94 -15.62
C GLN A 116 22.52 -22.45 -14.48
N PRO A 117 23.57 -23.20 -14.10
CA PRO A 117 24.61 -22.71 -13.21
C PRO A 117 25.32 -21.53 -13.89
N ARG A 118 25.41 -20.37 -13.22
CA ARG A 118 26.31 -19.29 -13.67
C ARG A 118 27.72 -19.85 -13.78
N SER A 119 28.26 -19.97 -14.99
CA SER A 119 29.68 -20.20 -15.21
C SER A 119 30.44 -18.92 -14.87
N ASN A 120 31.23 -18.98 -13.80
CA ASN A 120 32.23 -17.95 -13.50
C ASN A 120 33.26 -17.92 -14.63
N PRO A 121 33.71 -16.72 -15.06
CA PRO A 121 34.85 -16.61 -15.97
C PRO A 121 36.14 -17.06 -15.26
N PRO A 122 37.08 -17.70 -15.95
CA PRO A 122 38.31 -18.18 -15.35
C PRO A 122 39.20 -17.00 -14.92
N ALA A 123 39.51 -16.95 -13.64
CA ALA A 123 40.69 -16.29 -13.14
C ALA A 123 41.88 -17.21 -13.42
N ASP A 124 42.79 -16.77 -14.29
CA ASP A 124 44.23 -16.93 -14.13
C ASP A 124 44.91 -15.97 -15.13
N THR A 125 45.44 -14.84 -14.67
CA THR A 125 46.84 -14.65 -14.22
C THR A 125 47.81 -14.63 -15.40
N ASP A 126 48.24 -13.43 -15.84
CA ASP A 126 49.66 -13.16 -16.09
C ASP A 126 50.01 -11.66 -16.27
N ALA A 127 50.91 -11.23 -15.38
CA ALA A 127 52.00 -10.25 -15.53
C ALA A 127 51.75 -8.84 -16.13
N LYS A 128 51.94 -7.79 -15.31
CA LYS A 128 53.30 -7.22 -15.06
C LYS A 128 53.30 -6.17 -13.92
N PRO A 129 54.29 -6.23 -13.00
CA PRO A 129 54.44 -5.33 -11.86
C PRO A 129 55.34 -4.13 -12.19
N ALA A 130 55.12 -2.97 -11.56
CA ALA A 130 56.16 -2.07 -11.07
C ALA A 130 55.57 -0.77 -10.47
N SER A 131 56.11 -0.41 -9.29
CA SER A 131 56.35 0.95 -8.76
C SER A 131 55.14 1.87 -8.53
N GLN A 132 54.90 2.48 -7.36
CA GLN A 132 55.76 2.76 -6.20
C GLN A 132 54.86 3.21 -5.02
N PRO A 133 55.36 3.12 -3.78
CA PRO A 133 54.66 3.53 -2.57
C PRO A 133 54.89 5.02 -2.29
N LEU A 134 53.87 5.77 -1.86
CA LEU A 134 54.12 7.08 -1.26
C LEU A 134 53.08 7.41 -0.17
N ALA A 135 53.61 7.49 1.06
CA ALA A 135 53.15 8.28 2.22
C ALA A 135 51.70 8.04 2.68
N LYS A 136 51.42 7.36 3.82
CA LYS A 136 51.84 7.73 5.19
C LYS A 136 51.95 9.23 5.42
N GLN A 137 50.81 9.83 5.78
CA GLN A 137 50.65 11.02 6.62
C GLN A 137 49.37 10.71 7.42
N ASP A 138 49.41 10.11 8.61
CA ASP A 138 49.92 10.64 9.88
C ASP A 138 49.50 12.10 10.11
N TRP A 139 48.28 12.30 10.63
CA TRP A 139 47.88 13.29 11.65
C TRP A 139 46.35 13.18 11.87
N PHE A 140 45.89 12.72 13.04
CA PHE A 140 45.49 13.49 14.24
C PHE A 140 44.39 14.53 14.02
#